data_AF-A0A3D0XHM7-F1
#
_entry.id   AF-A0A3D0XHM7-F1
#
_cell.length_a   1.000
_cell.length_b   1.000
_cell.length_c   1.000
_cell.angle_alpha   90.00
_cell.angle_beta   90.00
_cell.angle_gamma   90.00
#
_symmetry.space_group_name_H-M   'P 1'
#
loop_
_entity.id
_entity.type
_entity.pdbx_description
1 polymer ?
#
loop_
_entity_poly.entity_id
_entity_poly.type
_entity_poly.pdbx_seq_one_letter_code
_entity_poly.pdbx_strand_id
1 'polypeptide(L)' 'TDIEMFRKLLDSASAGDNVGVLLRGMKKTDVERGMVLAKPGSITPHTKFKAELYV' A
#
# COMPACT_ATOMS: atom_id res chain seq x y z
N THR A 1 -9.40 -4.22 -9.51
CA THR A 1 -8.77 -3.10 -8.79
C THR A 1 -8.15 -2.26 -9.86
N ASP A 2 -8.47 -0.98 -9.90
CA ASP A 2 -7.99 -0.09 -10.96
C ASP A 2 -6.83 0.74 -10.40
N ILE A 3 -5.86 1.06 -11.24
CA ILE A 3 -4.65 1.82 -10.84
C ILE A 3 -4.67 3.14 -11.59
N GLU A 4 -4.39 4.23 -10.88
CA GLU A 4 -4.35 5.57 -11.46
C GLU A 4 -3.06 6.32 -11.12
N MET A 5 -2.59 7.11 -12.07
CA MET A 5 -1.50 8.07 -11.89
C MET A 5 -1.79 9.35 -12.66
N PHE A 6 -1.73 10.51 -12.00
CA PHE A 6 -1.90 11.84 -12.65
C PHE A 6 -3.06 11.91 -13.66
N ARG A 7 -4.27 11.47 -13.25
CA ARG A 7 -5.50 11.43 -14.07
C ARG A 7 -5.45 10.48 -15.28
N LYS A 8 -4.52 9.52 -15.30
CA LYS A 8 -4.47 8.42 -16.28
C LYS A 8 -4.71 7.09 -15.57
N LEU A 9 -5.49 6.22 -16.20
CA LEU A 9 -5.60 4.82 -15.79
C LEU A 9 -4.39 4.06 -16.31
N LEU A 10 -3.87 3.16 -15.48
CA LEU A 10 -2.74 2.30 -15.80
C LEU A 10 -3.16 0.83 -15.66
N ASP A 11 -2.65 -0.02 -16.54
CA ASP A 11 -2.87 -1.47 -16.47
C ASP A 11 -1.98 -2.14 -15.41
N SER A 12 -0.83 -1.53 -15.11
CA SER A 12 0.10 -1.98 -14.08
C SER A 12 0.93 -0.82 -13.54
N ALA A 13 1.54 -1.03 -12.36
CA ALA A 13 2.49 -0.12 -11.74
C ALA A 13 3.71 -0.92 -11.27
N SER A 14 4.87 -0.27 -11.24
CA SER A 14 6.14 -0.87 -10.82
C SER A 14 6.65 -0.23 -9.53
N ALA A 15 7.66 -0.86 -8.91
CA ALA A 15 8.31 -0.32 -7.73
C ALA A 15 8.90 1.07 -8.03
N GLY A 16 8.57 2.05 -7.18
CA GLY A 16 8.98 3.45 -7.35
C GLY A 16 7.87 4.36 -7.86
N ASP A 17 6.76 3.81 -8.39
CA ASP A 17 5.63 4.61 -8.88
C ASP A 17 4.75 5.13 -7.73
N ASN A 18 4.36 6.40 -7.82
CA ASN A 18 3.35 6.98 -6.94
C ASN A 18 1.96 6.84 -7.60
N VAL A 19 1.10 5.99 -7.04
CA VAL A 19 -0.19 5.64 -7.65
C VAL A 19 -1.35 5.69 -6.65
N GLY A 20 -2.55 5.92 -7.19
CA GLY A 20 -3.82 5.62 -6.53
C GLY A 20 -4.29 4.22 -6.92
N VAL A 21 -4.92 3.50 -5.98
CA VAL A 21 -5.44 2.14 -6.20
C VAL A 21 -6.89 2.06 -5.73
N LEU A 22 -7.81 1.68 -6.62
CA LEU A 22 -9.22 1.53 -6.31
C LEU A 22 -9.52 0.17 -5.68
N LEU A 23 -9.83 0.17 -4.38
CA LEU A 23 -10.18 -1.02 -3.60
C LEU A 23 -11.69 -1.23 -3.59
N ARG A 24 -12.14 -2.37 -4.15
CA ARG A 24 -13.56 -2.71 -4.22
C ARG A 24 -14.07 -3.15 -2.85
N GLY A 25 -15.23 -2.62 -2.43
CA GLY A 25 -15.91 -3.05 -1.22
C GLY A 25 -15.36 -2.48 0.09
N MET A 26 -14.38 -1.57 0.06
CA MET A 26 -13.88 -0.89 1.24
C MET A 26 -14.33 0.57 1.30
N LYS A 27 -14.63 1.05 2.50
CA LYS A 27 -14.91 2.46 2.77
C LYS A 27 -13.64 3.17 3.21
N LYS A 28 -13.64 4.50 3.06
CA LYS A 28 -12.55 5.35 3.53
C LYS A 28 -12.30 5.22 5.04
N THR A 29 -13.33 4.89 5.82
CA THR A 29 -13.24 4.68 7.28
C THR A 29 -12.61 3.36 7.66
N ASP A 30 -12.45 2.43 6.71
CA ASP A 30 -11.91 1.09 6.97
C ASP A 30 -10.38 1.06 6.82
N VAL A 31 -9.78 2.18 6.40
CA VAL A 31 -8.34 2.30 6.13
C VAL A 31 -7.76 3.55 6.78
N GLU A 32 -6.52 3.42 7.28
CA GLU A 32 -5.80 4.51 7.92
C GLU A 32 -4.41 4.71 7.30
N ARG A 33 -3.90 5.94 7.38
CA ARG A 33 -2.54 6.25 6.93
C ARG A 33 -1.54 5.46 7.78
N GLY A 34 -0.62 4.76 7.11
CA GLY A 34 0.35 3.86 7.74
C GLY A 34 0.09 2.39 7.44
N MET A 35 -1.12 2.04 6.99
CA MET A 35 -1.42 0.72 6.44
C MET A 35 -0.73 0.52 5.08
N VAL A 36 -0.50 -0.74 4.74
CA VAL A 36 0.16 -1.15 3.49
C VAL A 36 -0.73 -2.11 2.69
N LEU A 37 -0.79 -1.93 1.37
CA LEU A 37 -1.37 -2.91 0.45
C LEU A 37 -0.29 -3.90 0.03
N ALA A 38 -0.52 -5.19 0.23
CA ALA A 38 0.42 -6.24 -0.09
C ALA A 38 -0.30 -7.43 -0.72
N LYS A 39 0.46 -8.30 -1.39
CA LYS A 39 -0.05 -9.58 -1.87
C LYS A 39 -0.58 -10.39 -0.67
N PRO A 40 -1.75 -11.05 -0.77
CA PRO A 40 -2.27 -11.85 0.34
C PRO A 40 -1.25 -12.86 0.87
N GLY A 41 -1.03 -12.85 2.19
CA GLY A 41 -0.10 -13.76 2.87
C GLY A 41 1.39 -13.45 2.69
N SER A 42 1.77 -12.37 2.00
CA SER A 42 3.20 -12.08 1.77
C SER A 42 3.91 -11.40 2.93
N ILE A 43 3.16 -10.77 3.84
CA ILE A 43 3.69 -10.07 5.02
C ILE A 43 2.75 -10.24 6.22
N THR A 44 3.29 -10.07 7.42
CA THR A 44 2.54 -10.03 8.68
C THR A 44 2.88 -8.76 9.46
N PRO A 45 1.95 -8.18 10.25
CA PRO A 45 2.25 -7.04 11.10
C PRO A 45 3.13 -7.45 12.28
N HIS A 46 4.12 -6.61 12.63
CA HIS A 46 5.02 -6.83 13.76
C HIS A 46 5.09 -5.59 14.65
N THR A 47 5.06 -5.78 15.98
CA THR A 47 5.13 -4.70 16.97
C THR A 47 6.44 -4.67 17.75
N LYS A 48 7.28 -5.70 17.63
CA LYS A 48 8.58 -5.81 18.28
C LYS A 48 9.61 -6.28 17.26
N PHE A 49 10.75 -5.61 17.23
CA PHE A 49 11.87 -5.95 16.36
C PHE A 49 13.18 -5.49 17.00
N LYS A 50 14.30 -6.03 16.51
CA LYS A 50 15.64 -5.53 16.84
C LYS A 50 16.11 -4.65 15.67
N ALA A 51 16.77 -3.55 15.98
CA ALA A 51 17.31 -2.64 14.98
C ALA A 51 18.64 -2.06 15.45
N GLU A 52 19.49 -1.71 14.49
CA GLU A 52 20.66 -0.89 14.72
C GLU A 52 20.27 0.57 14.46
N LEU A 53 20.63 1.44 15.39
CA LEU A 53 20.28 2.86 15.38
C LEU A 53 21.57 3.67 15.53
N TYR A 54 21.70 4.72 14.72
CA TYR A 54 22.72 5.75 14.89
C TYR A 54 22.09 6.96 15.57
N VAL A 55 22.73 7.47 16.63
CA VAL A 55 22.25 8.63 17.42
C VAL A 55 23.16 9.82 17.16
#